data_AF-A0A7L4RNY8-F1
#
_entry.id   AF-A0A7L4RNY8-F1
#
_cell.length_a   1.000
_cell.length_b   1.000
_cell.length_c   1.000
_cell.angle_alpha   90.00
_cell.angle_beta   90.00
_cell.angle_gamma   90.00
#
_symmetry.space_group_name_H-M   'P 1'
#
loop_
_entity.id
_entity.type
_entity.pdbx_description
1 polymer ?
#
loop_
_entity_poly.entity_id
_entity_poly.type
_entity_poly.pdbx_seq_one_letter_code
_entity_poly.pdbx_strand_id
1 'polypeptide(L)'
;MKALKLVEGMRKRKFGPYPSFSPLDVLRAIWKLDVRKGRGRLSKELGIGEWSTRTILRFLGKGGFVDATPMGYKLTREGFKLLRELRESVIGMNSLLPSFLTADKRSVGMLVRGEKPSSVLDVRDEAVRIGASGITLLSFKGGKFYFVDSGDELQSNYLPSLKEINDKFKFQNGDMLLLCFGDDEKKLDRAAWASFIKIVRGS
;
A
#
# COMPACT_ATOMS: atom_id res chain seq x y z
N MET A 1 9.09 -13.10 -1.99
CA MET A 1 9.24 -11.68 -2.38
C MET A 1 10.35 -10.97 -1.58
N LYS A 2 11.25 -10.21 -2.23
CA LYS A 2 12.31 -9.39 -1.59
C LYS A 2 11.73 -8.31 -0.67
N ALA A 3 10.54 -7.79 -1.02
CA ALA A 3 9.79 -6.83 -0.20
C ALA A 3 9.52 -7.34 1.23
N LEU A 4 9.13 -8.61 1.38
CA LEU A 4 8.92 -9.23 2.70
C LEU A 4 10.20 -9.24 3.55
N LYS A 5 11.33 -9.64 2.94
CA LYS A 5 12.63 -9.65 3.62
C LYS A 5 13.04 -8.25 4.06
N LEU A 6 12.75 -7.22 3.26
CA LEU A 6 13.04 -5.83 3.60
C LEU A 6 12.22 -5.34 4.80
N VAL A 7 10.91 -5.61 4.82
CA VAL A 7 10.03 -5.26 5.95
C VAL A 7 10.46 -5.97 7.23
N GLU A 8 10.76 -7.28 7.15
CA GLU A 8 11.24 -8.05 8.30
C GLU A 8 12.61 -7.56 8.79
N GLY A 9 13.52 -7.19 7.89
CA GLY A 9 14.80 -6.57 8.24
C GLY A 9 14.63 -5.26 9.02
N MET A 10 13.62 -4.46 8.69
CA MET A 10 13.30 -3.24 9.43
C MET A 10 12.65 -3.55 10.78
N ARG A 11 11.75 -4.54 10.87
CA ARG A 11 11.11 -4.99 12.12
C ARG A 11 12.09 -5.45 13.18
N LYS A 12 13.19 -6.12 12.78
CA LYS A 12 14.23 -6.62 13.69
C LYS A 12 15.06 -5.52 14.36
N ARG A 13 14.96 -4.27 13.90
CA ARG A 13 15.71 -3.16 14.49
C ARG A 13 15.00 -2.63 15.74
N LYS A 14 15.79 -2.37 16.79
CA LYS A 14 15.30 -1.69 17.98
C LYS A 14 15.16 -0.20 17.69
N PHE A 15 13.96 0.32 17.90
CA PHE A 15 13.69 1.75 17.90
C PHE A 15 13.27 2.18 19.30
N GLY A 16 13.39 3.47 19.62
CA GLY A 16 12.81 4.01 20.85
C GLY A 16 11.30 3.75 20.92
N PRO A 17 10.65 3.93 22.09
CA PRO A 17 9.31 3.41 22.36
C PRO A 17 8.20 3.92 21.41
N TYR A 18 8.42 5.04 20.71
CA TYR A 18 7.43 5.64 19.81
C TYR A 18 8.03 6.10 18.47
N PRO A 19 8.42 5.18 17.56
CA PRO A 19 8.79 5.61 16.22
C PRO A 19 7.54 6.12 15.50
N SER A 20 7.59 7.32 14.91
CA SER A 20 6.45 7.86 14.12
C SER A 20 6.26 7.16 12.76
N PHE A 21 7.01 6.10 12.51
CA PHE A 21 7.01 5.33 11.29
C PHE A 21 6.79 3.84 11.54
N SER A 22 6.19 3.16 10.57
CA SER A 22 6.00 1.72 10.55
C SER A 22 7.11 1.05 9.73
N PRO A 23 7.52 -0.19 10.02
CA PRO A 23 8.38 -0.97 9.13
C PRO A 23 7.89 -1.02 7.67
N LEU A 24 6.58 -0.88 7.43
CA LEU A 24 5.99 -0.79 6.09
C LEU A 24 6.39 0.48 5.32
N ASP A 25 6.81 1.53 6.04
CA ASP A 25 7.22 2.80 5.45
C ASP A 25 8.50 2.66 4.60
N VAL A 26 9.25 1.55 4.72
CA VAL A 26 10.35 1.24 3.80
C VAL A 26 9.84 0.91 2.39
N LEU A 27 8.71 0.21 2.26
CA LEU A 27 8.10 -0.08 0.95
C LEU A 27 7.46 1.17 0.37
N ARG A 28 6.76 1.94 1.20
CA ARG A 28 6.19 3.24 0.82
C ARG A 28 7.29 4.19 0.31
N ALA A 29 8.46 4.19 0.95
CA ALA A 29 9.60 4.98 0.53
C ALA A 29 10.16 4.51 -0.83
N ILE A 30 10.33 3.20 -1.03
CA ILE A 30 10.75 2.64 -2.34
C ILE A 30 9.74 3.02 -3.43
N TRP A 31 8.45 2.84 -3.18
CA TRP A 31 7.37 3.19 -4.10
C TRP A 31 7.39 4.67 -4.49
N LYS A 32 7.54 5.56 -3.52
CA LYS A 32 7.59 7.00 -3.76
C LYS A 32 8.91 7.43 -4.40
N LEU A 33 10.02 6.71 -4.21
CA LEU A 33 11.33 7.05 -4.78
C LEU A 33 11.52 6.62 -6.25
N ASP A 34 10.44 6.24 -6.96
CA ASP A 34 10.46 6.07 -8.41
C ASP A 34 11.05 7.30 -9.13
N VAL A 35 10.81 8.48 -8.57
CA VAL A 35 11.46 9.73 -8.98
C VAL A 35 12.33 10.26 -7.85
N ARG A 36 13.52 10.76 -8.21
CA ARG A 36 14.46 11.40 -7.27
C ARG A 36 13.77 12.54 -6.52
N LYS A 37 13.99 12.62 -5.21
CA LYS A 37 13.47 13.71 -4.36
C LYS A 37 14.29 13.96 -3.09
N GLY A 38 14.22 15.18 -2.58
CA GLY A 38 14.82 15.56 -1.31
C GLY A 38 14.13 14.91 -0.11
N ARG A 39 14.84 14.79 1.02
CA ARG A 39 14.33 14.20 2.27
C ARG A 39 13.03 14.87 2.74
N GLY A 40 12.99 16.20 2.74
CA GLY A 40 11.81 16.96 3.20
C GLY A 40 10.57 16.66 2.37
N ARG A 41 10.71 16.61 1.04
CA ARG A 41 9.62 16.22 0.13
C ARG A 41 9.17 14.78 0.39
N LEU A 42 10.10 13.84 0.52
CA LEU A 42 9.77 12.45 0.85
C LEU A 42 9.05 12.34 2.20
N SER A 43 9.48 13.09 3.21
CA SER A 43 8.86 13.13 4.54
C SER A 43 7.40 13.57 4.47
N LYS A 44 7.13 14.63 3.70
CA LYS A 44 5.77 15.14 3.46
C LYS A 44 4.91 14.12 2.74
N GLU A 45 5.42 13.51 1.66
CA GLU A 45 4.67 12.52 0.89
C GLU A 45 4.43 11.20 1.65
N LEU A 46 5.31 10.82 2.57
CA LEU A 46 5.10 9.68 3.48
C LEU A 46 4.23 10.03 4.69
N GLY A 47 4.04 11.32 4.97
CA GLY A 47 3.33 11.81 6.15
C GLY A 47 4.03 11.53 7.48
N ILE A 48 5.34 11.25 7.46
CA ILE A 48 6.16 10.92 8.66
C ILE A 48 7.14 12.04 8.99
N GLY A 49 7.61 12.08 10.24
CA GLY A 49 8.57 13.11 10.69
C GLY A 49 9.95 12.98 10.03
N GLU A 50 10.69 14.09 9.94
CA GLU A 50 11.99 14.11 9.24
C GLU A 50 13.02 13.13 9.80
N TRP A 51 13.06 12.98 11.13
CA TRP A 51 13.93 12.03 11.81
C TRP A 51 13.62 10.57 11.44
N SER A 52 12.33 10.26 11.29
CA SER A 52 11.87 8.94 10.85
C SER A 52 12.23 8.69 9.38
N THR A 53 12.03 9.70 8.52
CA THR A 53 12.47 9.64 7.12
C THR A 53 13.97 9.43 7.02
N ARG A 54 14.78 10.13 7.82
CA ARG A 54 16.25 9.92 7.89
C ARG A 54 16.58 8.47 8.29
N THR A 55 15.84 7.91 9.25
CA THR A 55 16.05 6.54 9.71
C THR A 55 15.77 5.51 8.62
N ILE A 56 14.66 5.68 7.89
CA ILE A 56 14.30 4.83 6.73
C ILE A 56 15.35 4.95 5.63
N LEU A 57 15.73 6.17 5.24
CA LEU A 57 16.71 6.39 4.18
C LEU A 57 18.07 5.79 4.53
N ARG A 58 18.52 5.91 5.79
CA ARG A 58 19.75 5.26 6.26
C ARG A 58 19.65 3.74 6.25
N PHE A 59 18.49 3.18 6.57
CA PHE A 59 18.26 1.73 6.48
C PHE A 59 18.33 1.26 5.02
N LEU A 60 17.59 1.91 4.12
CA LEU A 60 17.59 1.61 2.69
C LEU A 60 18.97 1.78 2.04
N GLY A 61 19.70 2.84 2.41
CA GLY A 61 21.06 3.09 1.92
C GLY A 61 22.06 2.04 2.39
N LYS A 62 22.04 1.66 3.68
CA LYS A 62 22.85 0.53 4.18
C LYS A 62 22.52 -0.79 3.48
N GLY A 63 21.26 -0.98 3.08
CA GLY A 63 20.83 -2.14 2.28
C GLY A 63 21.12 -2.03 0.79
N GLY A 64 21.75 -0.94 0.33
CA GLY A 64 22.09 -0.73 -1.08
C GLY A 64 20.90 -0.42 -1.99
N PHE A 65 19.74 -0.03 -1.45
CA PHE A 65 18.52 0.26 -2.24
C PHE A 65 18.39 1.73 -2.65
N VAL A 66 19.01 2.64 -1.90
CA VAL A 66 18.88 4.09 -2.09
C VAL A 66 20.25 4.77 -1.97
N ASP A 67 20.54 5.67 -2.91
CA ASP A 67 21.71 6.56 -2.85
C ASP A 67 21.30 7.97 -2.44
N ALA A 68 22.16 8.60 -1.63
CA ALA A 68 22.11 10.04 -1.38
C ALA A 68 22.93 10.78 -2.44
N THR A 69 22.37 11.85 -3.00
CA THR A 69 23.02 12.74 -3.96
C THR A 69 22.81 14.20 -3.54
N PRO A 70 23.56 15.17 -4.09
CA PRO A 70 23.31 16.60 -3.82
C PRO A 70 21.88 17.04 -4.15
N MET A 71 21.23 16.39 -5.11
CA MET A 71 19.84 16.67 -5.54
C MET A 71 18.78 15.86 -4.76
N GLY A 72 19.17 15.15 -3.70
CA GLY A 72 18.30 14.29 -2.89
C GLY A 72 18.57 12.80 -3.07
N TYR A 73 17.56 11.98 -2.81
CA TYR A 73 17.68 10.53 -2.76
C TYR A 73 17.11 9.90 -4.03
N LYS A 74 17.78 8.85 -4.53
CA LYS A 74 17.36 8.07 -5.71
C LYS A 74 17.46 6.57 -5.43
N LEU A 75 16.67 5.76 -6.12
CA LEU A 75 16.84 4.31 -6.11
C LEU A 75 18.15 3.92 -6.81
N THR A 76 18.83 2.92 -6.26
CA THR A 76 19.95 2.23 -6.94
C THR A 76 19.39 1.23 -7.96
N ARG A 77 20.27 0.53 -8.68
CA ARG A 77 19.87 -0.60 -9.53
C ARG A 77 19.09 -1.66 -8.73
N GLU A 78 19.52 -1.96 -7.51
CA GLU A 78 18.83 -2.92 -6.63
C GLU A 78 17.52 -2.37 -6.07
N GLY A 79 17.45 -1.05 -5.82
CA GLY A 79 16.21 -0.34 -5.49
C GLY A 79 15.18 -0.42 -6.61
N PHE A 80 15.58 -0.19 -7.86
CA PHE A 80 14.71 -0.30 -9.02
C PHE A 80 14.23 -1.72 -9.29
N LYS A 81 15.08 -2.74 -9.06
CA LYS A 81 14.64 -4.15 -9.13
C LYS A 81 13.54 -4.44 -8.11
N LEU A 82 13.69 -3.97 -6.86
CA LEU A 82 12.65 -4.12 -5.84
C LEU A 82 11.37 -3.36 -6.22
N LEU A 83 11.49 -2.13 -6.74
CA LEU A 83 10.33 -1.38 -7.22
C LEU A 83 9.60 -2.12 -8.35
N ARG A 84 10.35 -2.75 -9.28
CA ARG A 84 9.78 -3.54 -10.37
C ARG A 84 9.03 -4.77 -9.84
N GLU A 85 9.64 -5.53 -8.92
CA GLU A 85 8.99 -6.67 -8.25
C GLU A 85 7.70 -6.24 -7.55
N LEU A 86 7.70 -5.07 -6.88
CA LEU A 86 6.47 -4.51 -6.29
C LEU A 86 5.43 -4.18 -7.36
N ARG A 87 5.82 -3.65 -8.52
CA ARG A 87 4.91 -3.29 -9.62
C ARG A 87 4.35 -4.48 -10.39
N GLU A 88 4.95 -5.66 -10.25
CA GLU A 88 4.39 -6.90 -10.80
C GLU A 88 3.12 -7.31 -10.03
N SER A 89 3.07 -7.05 -8.72
CA SER A 89 1.92 -7.37 -7.86
C SER A 89 1.03 -6.18 -7.53
N VAL A 90 1.57 -4.96 -7.44
CA VAL A 90 0.84 -3.71 -7.11
C VAL A 90 0.79 -2.82 -8.34
N ILE A 91 -0.36 -2.80 -9.00
CA ILE A 91 -0.55 -2.14 -10.29
C ILE A 91 -0.76 -0.63 -10.13
N GLY A 92 -1.42 -0.22 -9.04
CA GLY A 92 -1.70 1.19 -8.79
C GLY A 92 -2.25 1.43 -7.39
N MET A 93 -2.17 2.68 -6.95
CA MET A 93 -2.70 3.11 -5.68
C MET A 93 -3.19 4.55 -5.78
N ASN A 94 -4.43 4.80 -5.35
CA ASN A 94 -5.06 6.11 -5.43
C ASN A 94 -5.99 6.34 -4.23
N SER A 95 -6.06 7.58 -3.74
CA SER A 95 -7.12 8.00 -2.83
C SER A 95 -8.45 8.05 -3.59
N LEU A 96 -9.55 7.68 -2.95
CA LEU A 96 -10.91 7.62 -3.49
C LEU A 96 -11.87 8.39 -2.59
N LEU A 97 -12.94 8.93 -3.17
CA LEU A 97 -13.96 9.66 -2.44
C LEU A 97 -14.79 8.72 -1.55
N PRO A 98 -15.44 9.28 -0.52
CA PRO A 98 -16.45 8.57 0.26
C PRO A 98 -17.51 7.91 -0.61
N SER A 99 -17.83 6.66 -0.28
CA SER A 99 -18.91 5.95 -0.96
C SER A 99 -19.46 4.82 -0.09
N PHE A 100 -20.55 4.20 -0.52
CA PHE A 100 -21.14 3.07 0.20
C PHE A 100 -20.14 1.91 0.41
N LEU A 101 -19.28 1.62 -0.57
CA LEU A 101 -18.26 0.57 -0.46
C LEU A 101 -17.22 0.83 0.63
N THR A 102 -17.18 2.05 1.15
CA THR A 102 -16.22 2.52 2.14
C THR A 102 -16.92 3.13 3.36
N ALA A 103 -18.17 2.73 3.61
CA ALA A 103 -19.01 3.22 4.70
C ALA A 103 -19.03 4.76 4.79
N ASP A 104 -19.12 5.42 3.63
CA ASP A 104 -19.13 6.88 3.46
C ASP A 104 -17.90 7.57 4.07
N LYS A 105 -16.77 6.87 4.11
CA LYS A 105 -15.46 7.42 4.49
C LYS A 105 -14.51 7.49 3.30
N ARG A 106 -13.55 8.41 3.39
CA ARG A 106 -12.43 8.49 2.45
C ARG A 106 -11.68 7.16 2.45
N SER A 107 -11.12 6.81 1.30
CA SER A 107 -10.41 5.54 1.17
C SER A 107 -9.13 5.66 0.34
N VAL A 108 -8.24 4.69 0.50
CA VAL A 108 -7.12 4.44 -0.40
C VAL A 108 -7.38 3.10 -1.06
N GLY A 109 -7.50 3.13 -2.38
CA GLY A 109 -7.56 1.95 -3.23
C GLY A 109 -6.16 1.48 -3.62
N MET A 110 -5.87 0.20 -3.48
CA MET A 110 -4.67 -0.45 -4.02
C MET A 110 -5.08 -1.60 -4.95
N LEU A 111 -4.73 -1.48 -6.23
CA LEU A 111 -4.97 -2.52 -7.22
C LEU A 111 -3.82 -3.52 -7.18
N VAL A 112 -4.14 -4.79 -6.92
CA VAL A 112 -3.18 -5.88 -6.82
C VAL A 112 -3.48 -6.99 -7.82
N ARG A 113 -2.44 -7.70 -8.26
CA ARG A 113 -2.52 -8.76 -9.27
C ARG A 113 -1.84 -10.04 -8.78
N GLY A 114 -2.44 -11.18 -9.12
CA GLY A 114 -1.87 -12.52 -8.93
C GLY A 114 -1.97 -13.07 -7.51
N GLU A 115 -2.20 -12.20 -6.53
CA GLU A 115 -2.23 -12.53 -5.11
C GLU A 115 -3.66 -12.59 -4.59
N LYS A 116 -3.99 -13.60 -3.78
CA LYS A 116 -5.31 -13.75 -3.14
C LYS A 116 -5.15 -14.01 -1.65
N PRO A 117 -6.00 -13.43 -0.79
CA PRO A 117 -5.90 -13.68 0.63
C PRO A 117 -6.25 -15.15 0.94
N SER A 118 -5.47 -15.79 1.81
CA SER A 118 -5.89 -17.06 2.42
C SER A 118 -6.99 -16.87 3.47
N SER A 119 -7.09 -15.68 4.08
CA SER A 119 -8.16 -15.29 5.00
C SER A 119 -8.47 -13.81 4.82
N VAL A 120 -9.71 -13.49 4.41
CA VAL A 120 -10.19 -12.10 4.30
C VAL A 120 -10.28 -11.45 5.68
N LEU A 121 -10.69 -12.21 6.70
CA LEU A 121 -10.77 -11.76 8.09
C LEU A 121 -9.42 -11.26 8.59
N ASP A 122 -8.37 -12.02 8.33
CA ASP A 122 -6.99 -11.69 8.69
C ASP A 122 -6.49 -10.39 8.05
N VAL A 123 -6.85 -10.16 6.78
CA VAL A 123 -6.51 -8.93 6.06
C VAL A 123 -7.26 -7.74 6.66
N ARG A 124 -8.54 -7.93 7.01
CA ARG A 124 -9.36 -6.91 7.68
C ARG A 124 -8.79 -6.52 9.02
N ASP A 125 -8.46 -7.51 9.85
CA ASP A 125 -7.92 -7.27 11.19
C ASP A 125 -6.56 -6.56 11.13
N GLU A 126 -5.73 -6.87 10.13
CA GLU A 126 -4.47 -6.15 9.89
C GLU A 126 -4.72 -4.69 9.49
N ALA A 127 -5.64 -4.43 8.56
CA ALA A 127 -5.96 -3.07 8.12
C ALA A 127 -6.48 -2.21 9.29
N VAL A 128 -7.39 -2.76 10.09
CA VAL A 128 -7.96 -2.08 11.26
C VAL A 128 -6.88 -1.83 12.32
N ARG A 129 -5.96 -2.78 12.56
CA ARG A 129 -4.84 -2.60 13.49
C ARG A 129 -3.95 -1.41 13.13
N ILE A 130 -3.78 -1.12 11.84
CA ILE A 130 -3.01 0.05 11.36
C ILE A 130 -3.81 1.36 11.49
N GLY A 131 -5.11 1.26 11.75
CA GLY A 131 -6.01 2.37 12.06
C GLY A 131 -6.94 2.76 10.91
N ALA A 132 -7.17 1.87 9.95
CA ALA A 132 -8.34 1.98 9.09
C ALA A 132 -9.62 1.70 9.90
N SER A 133 -10.76 2.28 9.50
CA SER A 133 -12.07 1.90 10.03
C SER A 133 -12.52 0.53 9.49
N GLY A 134 -12.06 0.18 8.29
CA GLY A 134 -12.30 -1.12 7.67
C GLY A 134 -11.59 -1.24 6.32
N ILE A 135 -11.84 -2.37 5.66
CA ILE A 135 -11.37 -2.65 4.31
C ILE A 135 -12.44 -3.40 3.52
N THR A 136 -12.61 -3.03 2.26
CA THR A 136 -13.43 -3.78 1.28
C THR A 136 -12.50 -4.40 0.25
N LEU A 137 -12.67 -5.70 -0.01
CA LEU A 137 -11.88 -6.45 -0.99
C LEU A 137 -12.77 -6.81 -2.16
N LEU A 138 -12.41 -6.36 -3.37
CA LEU A 138 -13.16 -6.64 -4.59
C LEU A 138 -12.27 -7.39 -5.58
N SER A 139 -12.72 -8.52 -6.10
CA SER A 139 -12.08 -9.19 -7.23
C SER A 139 -12.72 -8.79 -8.55
N PHE A 140 -11.93 -8.71 -9.62
CA PHE A 140 -12.42 -8.38 -10.96
C PHE A 140 -12.34 -9.60 -11.88
N LYS A 141 -13.49 -10.07 -12.38
CA LYS A 141 -13.58 -11.26 -13.24
C LYS A 141 -14.71 -11.11 -14.25
N GLY A 142 -14.41 -11.35 -15.52
CA GLY A 142 -15.39 -11.29 -16.61
C GLY A 142 -16.01 -9.90 -16.78
N GLY A 143 -15.26 -8.83 -16.51
CA GLY A 143 -15.78 -7.45 -16.59
C GLY A 143 -16.62 -7.00 -15.39
N LYS A 144 -16.71 -7.82 -14.34
CA LYS A 144 -17.55 -7.58 -13.15
C LYS A 144 -16.73 -7.61 -11.87
N PHE A 145 -17.21 -6.93 -10.85
CA PHE A 145 -16.63 -6.93 -9.51
C PHE A 145 -17.38 -7.90 -8.59
N TYR A 146 -16.65 -8.57 -7.71
CA TYR A 146 -17.22 -9.48 -6.71
C TYR A 146 -16.56 -9.22 -5.36
N PHE A 147 -17.36 -9.23 -4.29
CA PHE A 147 -16.83 -9.19 -2.94
C PHE A 147 -16.03 -10.46 -2.65
N VAL A 148 -14.81 -10.30 -2.13
CA VAL A 148 -13.91 -11.45 -1.91
C VAL A 148 -14.35 -12.29 -0.70
N ASP A 149 -15.05 -11.70 0.27
CA ASP A 149 -15.55 -12.41 1.47
C ASP A 149 -16.79 -13.26 1.19
N SER A 150 -17.81 -12.70 0.53
CA SER A 150 -19.06 -13.41 0.26
C SER A 150 -19.10 -14.10 -1.10
N GLY A 151 -18.31 -13.62 -2.07
CA GLY A 151 -18.38 -14.04 -3.46
C GLY A 151 -19.51 -13.37 -4.26
N ASP A 152 -20.29 -12.48 -3.64
CA ASP A 152 -21.42 -11.83 -4.29
C ASP A 152 -20.95 -10.85 -5.36
N GLU A 153 -21.67 -10.82 -6.49
CA GLU A 153 -21.46 -9.82 -7.53
C GLU A 153 -21.87 -8.43 -7.01
N LEU A 154 -20.99 -7.45 -7.23
CA LEU A 154 -21.25 -6.06 -6.93
C LEU A 154 -22.31 -5.53 -7.89
N GLN A 155 -23.56 -5.45 -7.42
CA GLN A 155 -24.72 -5.03 -8.21
C GLN A 155 -24.62 -3.57 -8.69
N SER A 156 -25.40 -3.23 -9.71
CA SER A 156 -25.44 -1.89 -10.32
C SER A 156 -25.87 -0.75 -9.39
N ASN A 157 -26.40 -1.03 -8.19
CA ASN A 157 -26.76 0.02 -7.23
C ASN A 157 -25.53 0.78 -6.68
N TYR A 158 -24.30 0.33 -6.97
CA TYR A 158 -23.03 0.97 -6.58
C TYR A 158 -22.39 1.82 -7.70
N LEU A 159 -23.16 2.21 -8.72
CA LEU A 159 -22.68 2.93 -9.91
C LEU A 159 -21.77 4.14 -9.62
N PRO A 160 -22.04 5.04 -8.65
CA PRO A 160 -21.15 6.16 -8.37
C PRO A 160 -19.76 5.72 -7.88
N SER A 161 -19.68 4.74 -6.97
CA SER A 161 -18.41 4.18 -6.51
C SER A 161 -17.64 3.52 -7.66
N LEU A 162 -18.35 2.76 -8.50
CA LEU A 162 -17.77 2.07 -9.64
C LEU A 162 -17.19 3.02 -10.68
N LYS A 163 -17.84 4.18 -10.90
CA LYS A 163 -17.34 5.19 -11.83
C LYS A 163 -15.97 5.72 -11.41
N GLU A 164 -15.84 6.16 -10.17
CA GLU A 164 -14.56 6.68 -9.67
C GLU A 164 -13.47 5.59 -9.67
N ILE A 165 -13.82 4.37 -9.29
CA ILE A 165 -12.89 3.23 -9.30
C ILE A 165 -12.39 2.97 -10.74
N ASN A 166 -13.27 2.93 -11.73
CA ASN A 166 -12.89 2.72 -13.13
C ASN A 166 -12.14 3.91 -13.73
N ASP A 167 -12.38 5.14 -13.27
CA ASP A 167 -11.64 6.32 -13.70
C ASP A 167 -10.19 6.32 -13.19
N LYS A 168 -9.95 5.80 -11.98
CA LYS A 168 -8.62 5.80 -11.34
C LYS A 168 -7.80 4.53 -11.56
N PHE A 169 -8.44 3.43 -11.95
CA PHE A 169 -7.79 2.13 -12.08
C PHE A 169 -8.16 1.43 -13.39
N LYS A 170 -7.18 0.76 -13.99
CA LYS A 170 -7.40 -0.08 -15.17
C LYS A 170 -7.31 -1.55 -14.75
N PHE A 171 -8.45 -2.23 -14.76
CA PHE A 171 -8.58 -3.60 -14.30
C PHE A 171 -8.32 -4.62 -15.40
N GLN A 172 -7.72 -5.74 -15.03
CA GLN A 172 -7.65 -6.96 -15.82
C GLN A 172 -8.30 -8.11 -15.05
N ASN A 173 -8.77 -9.12 -15.76
CA ASN A 173 -9.35 -10.31 -15.13
C ASN A 173 -8.34 -10.95 -14.18
N GLY A 174 -8.79 -11.22 -12.95
CA GLY A 174 -7.97 -11.76 -11.87
C GLY A 174 -7.34 -10.70 -10.96
N ASP A 175 -7.48 -9.41 -11.28
CA ASP A 175 -7.07 -8.34 -10.38
C ASP A 175 -7.98 -8.25 -9.15
N MET A 176 -7.44 -7.69 -8.07
CA MET A 176 -8.16 -7.43 -6.83
C MET A 176 -7.91 -5.98 -6.38
N LEU A 177 -8.97 -5.31 -5.93
CA LEU A 177 -8.91 -3.97 -5.36
C LEU A 177 -9.03 -4.06 -3.84
N LEU A 178 -8.04 -3.51 -3.14
CA LEU A 178 -8.05 -3.30 -1.70
C LEU A 178 -8.54 -1.88 -1.42
N LEU A 179 -9.70 -1.72 -0.78
CA LEU A 179 -10.25 -0.40 -0.43
C LEU A 179 -10.15 -0.19 1.09
N CYS A 180 -9.04 0.37 1.57
CA CYS A 180 -8.89 0.72 2.98
C CYS A 180 -9.55 2.06 3.27
N PHE A 181 -10.48 2.14 4.21
CA PHE A 181 -11.25 3.37 4.48
C PHE A 181 -11.21 3.81 5.94
N GLY A 182 -11.34 5.12 6.18
CA GLY A 182 -11.23 5.72 7.52
C GLY A 182 -10.96 7.21 7.48
N ASP A 183 -10.57 7.77 8.62
CA ASP A 183 -10.53 9.22 8.83
C ASP A 183 -9.13 9.83 8.64
N ASP A 184 -8.07 9.03 8.72
CA ASP A 184 -6.66 9.47 8.58
C ASP A 184 -6.02 8.85 7.34
N GLU A 185 -5.87 9.65 6.28
CA GLU A 185 -5.29 9.23 4.99
C GLU A 185 -3.91 8.59 5.13
N LYS A 186 -3.08 9.04 6.08
CA LYS A 186 -1.73 8.46 6.30
C LYS A 186 -1.83 7.05 6.85
N LYS A 187 -2.82 6.78 7.70
CA LYS A 187 -3.09 5.43 8.20
C LYS A 187 -3.66 4.55 7.10
N LEU A 188 -4.50 5.09 6.22
CA LEU A 188 -5.05 4.32 5.08
C LEU A 188 -3.99 3.91 4.08
N ASP A 189 -3.07 4.80 3.73
CA ASP A 189 -1.93 4.48 2.87
C ASP A 189 -1.09 3.33 3.49
N ARG A 190 -0.81 3.38 4.80
CA ARG A 190 -0.13 2.28 5.50
C ARG A 190 -0.97 1.00 5.58
N ALA A 191 -2.28 1.11 5.79
CA ALA A 191 -3.19 -0.03 5.89
C ALA A 191 -3.26 -0.79 4.57
N ALA A 192 -3.23 -0.09 3.43
CA ALA A 192 -3.18 -0.71 2.11
C ALA A 192 -1.91 -1.55 1.95
N TRP A 193 -0.73 -1.01 2.30
CA TRP A 193 0.53 -1.76 2.29
C TRP A 193 0.55 -2.92 3.29
N ALA A 194 -0.05 -2.75 4.46
CA ALA A 194 -0.15 -3.81 5.47
C ALA A 194 -1.01 -4.98 4.94
N SER A 195 -2.15 -4.64 4.34
CA SER A 195 -3.09 -5.59 3.74
C SER A 195 -2.42 -6.36 2.61
N PHE A 196 -1.73 -5.68 1.69
CA PHE A 196 -0.96 -6.32 0.63
C PHE A 196 0.10 -7.29 1.19
N ILE A 197 0.88 -6.86 2.19
CA ILE A 197 1.89 -7.73 2.81
C ILE A 197 1.24 -8.92 3.53
N LYS A 198 0.07 -8.74 4.13
CA LYS A 198 -0.68 -9.82 4.78
C LYS A 198 -1.17 -10.84 3.75
N ILE A 199 -1.66 -10.38 2.59
CA ILE A 199 -2.04 -11.23 1.46
C ILE A 199 -0.82 -12.05 1.00
N VAL A 200 0.27 -11.38 0.60
CA VAL A 200 1.48 -12.03 0.05
C VAL A 200 2.16 -13.00 1.04
N ARG A 201 1.99 -12.80 2.36
CA ARG A 201 2.51 -13.74 3.38
C ARG A 201 1.63 -14.97 3.57
N GLY A 202 0.34 -14.84 3.29
CA GLY A 202 -0.64 -15.90 3.45
C GLY A 202 -0.94 -16.67 2.16
N SER A 203 -0.54 -16.15 1.00
CA SER A 203 -0.55 -16.80 -0.31
C SER A 203 0.43 -17.96 -0.42
#